data_AF-A0A5J6MMA4-F1
#
_entry.id   AF-A0A5J6MMA4-F1
#
_cell.length_a   1.000
_cell.length_b   1.000
_cell.length_c   1.000
_cell.angle_alpha   90.00
_cell.angle_beta   90.00
_cell.angle_gamma   90.00
#
_symmetry.space_group_name_H-M   'P 1'
#
loop_
_entity.id
_entity.type
_entity.pdbx_description
1 polymer ?
#
loop_
_entity_poly.entity_id
_entity_poly.type
_entity_poly.pdbx_seq_one_letter_code
_entity_poly.pdbx_strand_id
1 'polypeptide(L)'
;MADPTFQPKVYLTSGGDKQVVASGGEIDVETGGALKIAGTDRTAALATAPAGVVAGYKIARGSSALDGSNPTTIATGLATIVAAVATLKGTSAPGDNTSVLTVNYAGSDGNLDIYAWKNTSGSDPTLVASTGTENFDWIAIGT
;
A
#
# COMPACT_ATOMS: atom_id res chain seq x y z
N MET A 1 48.99 25.80 -7.70
CA MET A 1 48.50 24.96 -8.82
C MET A 1 47.41 24.07 -8.24
N ALA A 2 46.23 23.99 -8.85
CA ALA A 2 45.17 23.10 -8.36
C ALA A 2 45.58 21.64 -8.56
N ASP A 3 45.26 20.78 -7.60
CA ASP A 3 45.57 19.35 -7.65
C ASP A 3 44.73 18.65 -8.74
N PRO A 4 45.36 18.07 -9.78
CA PRO A 4 44.65 17.40 -10.86
C PRO A 4 43.97 16.09 -10.43
N THR A 5 44.26 15.59 -9.23
CA THR A 5 43.64 14.37 -8.69
C THR A 5 42.36 14.65 -7.91
N PHE A 6 42.08 15.91 -7.57
CA PHE A 6 40.85 16.28 -6.87
C PHE A 6 39.64 16.15 -7.79
N GLN A 7 38.74 15.24 -7.47
CA GLN A 7 37.47 15.06 -8.17
C GLN A 7 36.33 15.58 -7.27
N PRO A 8 35.79 16.79 -7.52
CA PRO A 8 34.66 17.28 -6.74
C PRO A 8 33.47 16.34 -6.91
N LYS A 9 32.81 16.01 -5.79
CA LYS A 9 31.61 15.17 -5.83
C LYS A 9 30.40 15.89 -6.40
N VAL A 10 30.41 17.23 -6.41
CA VAL A 10 29.36 18.06 -7.01
C VAL A 10 29.98 18.93 -8.11
N TYR A 11 29.50 18.80 -9.35
CA TYR A 11 30.06 19.51 -10.50
C TYR A 11 29.02 19.75 -11.60
N LEU A 12 29.32 20.64 -12.55
CA LEU A 12 28.54 20.83 -13.78
C LEU A 12 29.15 20.02 -14.93
N THR A 13 28.33 19.43 -15.78
CA THR A 13 28.81 18.78 -17.01
C THR A 13 29.32 19.80 -18.02
N SER A 14 30.25 19.36 -18.88
CA SER A 14 30.65 20.15 -20.05
C SER A 14 29.43 20.41 -20.92
N GLY A 15 29.12 21.69 -21.17
CA GLY A 15 27.89 22.13 -21.82
C GLY A 15 26.89 22.84 -20.91
N GLY A 16 27.04 22.74 -19.58
CA GLY A 16 26.24 23.50 -18.61
C GLY A 16 24.78 23.07 -18.48
N ASP A 17 24.41 21.93 -19.06
CA ASP A 17 23.04 21.41 -19.08
C ASP A 17 22.66 20.62 -17.82
N LYS A 18 23.65 20.16 -17.05
CA LYS A 18 23.43 19.32 -15.86
C LYS A 18 24.36 19.68 -14.71
N GLN A 19 23.81 19.60 -13.51
CA GLN A 19 24.56 19.47 -12.26
C GLN A 19 24.56 18.00 -11.83
N VAL A 20 25.73 17.48 -11.47
CA VAL A 20 25.96 16.08 -11.10
C VAL A 20 26.40 16.01 -9.65
N VAL A 21 25.85 15.03 -8.93
CA VAL A 21 26.31 14.60 -7.61
C VAL A 21 26.80 13.15 -7.75
N ALA A 22 28.11 12.95 -7.65
CA ALA A 22 28.74 11.63 -7.74
C ALA A 22 28.43 10.79 -6.50
N SER A 23 28.66 9.47 -6.59
CA SER A 23 28.44 8.53 -5.49
C SER A 23 29.12 8.99 -4.19
N GLY A 24 28.36 8.99 -3.09
CA GLY A 24 28.81 9.45 -1.78
C GLY A 24 28.94 10.97 -1.66
N GLY A 25 28.41 11.76 -2.60
CA GLY A 25 28.16 13.19 -2.46
C GLY A 25 26.71 13.46 -2.08
N GLU A 26 26.45 14.62 -1.48
CA GLU A 26 25.13 15.04 -1.03
C GLU A 26 24.84 16.48 -1.45
N ILE A 27 23.55 16.81 -1.58
CA ILE A 27 23.06 18.18 -1.66
C ILE A 27 22.14 18.35 -0.46
N ASP A 28 22.62 19.11 0.51
CA ASP A 28 21.84 19.47 1.69
C ASP A 28 21.22 20.86 1.50
N VAL A 29 19.92 20.94 1.75
CA VAL A 29 19.20 22.20 1.86
C VAL A 29 19.02 22.48 3.34
N GLU A 30 19.79 23.46 3.83
CA GLU A 30 19.79 23.85 5.23
C GLU A 30 18.41 24.31 5.74
N THR A 31 18.24 24.32 7.06
CA THR A 31 16.99 24.76 7.68
C THR A 31 16.60 26.16 7.22
N GLY A 32 15.35 26.31 6.77
CA GLY A 32 14.82 27.56 6.20
C GLY A 32 15.09 27.73 4.70
N GLY A 33 15.87 26.85 4.08
CA GLY A 33 16.01 26.74 2.63
C GLY A 33 14.81 26.07 1.98
N ALA A 34 14.53 26.42 0.72
CA ALA A 34 13.48 25.79 -0.08
C ALA A 34 14.07 25.15 -1.33
N LEU A 35 13.71 23.89 -1.60
CA LEU A 35 13.99 23.25 -2.89
C LEU A 35 12.91 23.64 -3.90
N LYS A 36 13.27 24.42 -4.92
CA LYS A 36 12.35 24.84 -5.98
C LYS A 36 12.72 24.20 -7.32
N ILE A 37 11.73 23.65 -8.02
CA ILE A 37 11.88 23.15 -9.40
C ILE A 37 11.02 24.03 -10.30
N ALA A 38 11.64 24.70 -11.28
CA ALA A 38 10.98 25.67 -12.15
C ALA A 38 10.15 26.72 -11.36
N GLY A 39 10.72 27.23 -10.26
CA GLY A 39 10.07 28.20 -9.38
C GLY A 39 9.02 27.63 -8.42
N THR A 40 8.63 26.36 -8.56
CA THR A 40 7.66 25.69 -7.68
C THR A 40 8.36 25.09 -6.47
N ASP A 41 7.92 25.45 -5.26
CA ASP A 41 8.43 24.88 -4.01
C ASP A 41 8.04 23.40 -3.88
N ARG A 42 9.03 22.53 -3.64
CA ARG A 42 8.89 21.08 -3.47
C ARG A 42 9.24 20.62 -2.07
N THR A 43 9.64 21.54 -1.18
CA THR A 43 10.10 21.25 0.18
C THR A 43 9.03 20.51 0.98
N ALA A 44 7.78 20.98 0.94
CA ALA A 44 6.66 20.32 1.60
C ALA A 44 6.35 18.95 0.97
N ALA A 45 6.31 18.87 -0.37
CA ALA A 45 5.95 17.64 -1.08
C ALA A 45 6.93 16.48 -0.87
N LEU A 46 8.19 16.76 -0.54
CA LEU A 46 9.20 15.75 -0.21
C LEU A 46 9.15 15.31 1.26
N ALA A 47 8.65 16.17 2.15
CA ALA A 47 8.56 15.90 3.59
C ALA A 47 7.20 15.34 4.02
N THR A 48 6.15 15.50 3.20
CA THR A 48 4.78 15.11 3.56
C THR A 48 4.26 14.02 2.66
N ALA A 49 3.44 13.12 3.22
CA ALA A 49 2.60 12.23 2.44
C ALA A 49 1.75 13.02 1.42
N PRO A 50 1.25 12.38 0.35
CA PRO A 50 0.35 13.02 -0.60
C PRO A 50 -0.77 13.78 0.12
N ALA A 51 -1.12 14.96 -0.37
CA ALA A 51 -2.14 15.80 0.25
C ALA A 51 -3.44 14.98 0.48
N GLY A 52 -3.91 14.96 1.73
CA GLY A 52 -5.10 14.19 2.14
C GLY A 52 -4.83 12.77 2.65
N VAL A 53 -3.58 12.29 2.64
CA VAL A 53 -3.19 11.02 3.26
C VAL A 53 -2.47 11.30 4.57
N VAL A 54 -2.90 10.62 5.65
CA VAL A 54 -2.20 10.68 6.94
C VAL A 54 -0.78 10.14 6.75
N ALA A 55 0.21 10.86 7.27
CA ALA A 55 1.62 10.46 7.14
C ALA A 55 1.86 9.05 7.72
N GLY A 56 2.65 8.25 7.00
CA GLY A 56 3.02 6.91 7.41
C GLY A 56 2.07 5.80 6.98
N TYR A 57 0.93 6.11 6.34
CA TYR A 57 0.09 5.07 5.74
C TYR A 57 0.80 4.36 4.59
N LYS A 58 0.71 3.03 4.61
CA LYS A 58 1.19 2.05 3.64
C LYS A 58 0.00 1.29 3.06
N ILE A 59 0.22 0.66 1.91
CA ILE A 59 -0.75 -0.22 1.27
C ILE A 59 -0.19 -1.65 1.30
N ALA A 60 -0.88 -2.54 1.98
CA ALA A 60 -0.69 -3.98 1.86
C ALA A 60 -1.77 -4.55 0.93
N ARG A 61 -1.41 -5.51 0.08
CA ARG A 61 -2.34 -6.14 -0.85
C ARG A 61 -1.91 -7.58 -1.15
N GLY A 62 -2.85 -8.40 -1.57
CA GLY A 62 -2.55 -9.77 -1.94
C GLY A 62 -3.72 -10.50 -2.55
N SER A 63 -3.44 -11.75 -2.91
CA SER A 63 -4.42 -12.76 -3.26
C SER A 63 -4.28 -13.91 -2.27
N SER A 64 -5.39 -14.46 -1.80
CA SER A 64 -5.39 -15.59 -0.87
C SER A 64 -6.60 -16.49 -1.16
N ALA A 65 -6.55 -17.73 -0.68
CA ALA A 65 -7.70 -18.63 -0.71
C ALA A 65 -8.43 -18.56 0.63
N LEU A 66 -9.76 -18.71 0.61
CA LEU A 66 -10.50 -19.05 1.82
C LEU A 66 -10.00 -20.41 2.33
N ASP A 67 -9.92 -20.55 3.66
CA ASP A 67 -9.37 -21.73 4.33
C ASP A 67 -10.45 -22.65 4.93
N GLY A 68 -11.72 -22.38 4.62
CA GLY A 68 -12.87 -23.07 5.18
C GLY A 68 -13.24 -22.63 6.61
N SER A 69 -12.42 -21.79 7.26
CA SER A 69 -12.75 -21.14 8.52
C SER A 69 -13.55 -19.86 8.29
N ASN A 70 -14.21 -19.37 9.33
CA ASN A 70 -14.94 -18.11 9.27
C ASN A 70 -14.72 -17.34 10.60
N PRO A 71 -13.69 -16.48 10.69
CA PRO A 71 -12.95 -15.88 9.56
C PRO A 71 -11.78 -16.71 9.02
N THR A 72 -11.37 -16.41 7.78
CA THR A 72 -10.02 -16.64 7.26
C THR A 72 -9.17 -15.39 7.58
N THR A 73 -8.13 -15.54 8.40
CA THR A 73 -7.31 -14.41 8.87
C THR A 73 -6.06 -14.20 8.01
N ILE A 74 -5.81 -12.96 7.59
CA ILE A 74 -4.64 -12.56 6.82
C ILE A 74 -3.73 -11.65 7.64
N ALA A 75 -2.48 -12.07 7.83
CA ALA A 75 -1.44 -11.21 8.39
C ALA A 75 -0.95 -10.23 7.32
N THR A 76 -1.33 -8.95 7.43
CA THR A 76 -1.05 -7.95 6.38
C THR A 76 0.38 -7.41 6.41
N GLY A 77 1.07 -7.56 7.55
CA GLY A 77 2.38 -6.94 7.81
C GLY A 77 2.30 -5.46 8.20
N LEU A 78 1.09 -4.90 8.30
CA LEU A 78 0.84 -3.59 8.92
C LEU A 78 0.78 -3.77 10.45
N ALA A 79 1.02 -2.71 11.21
CA ALA A 79 0.81 -2.67 12.65
C ALA A 79 -0.67 -2.40 13.00
N THR A 80 -1.31 -1.51 12.25
CA THR A 80 -2.75 -1.21 12.38
C THR A 80 -3.37 -1.04 11.01
N ILE A 81 -4.66 -1.39 10.87
CA ILE A 81 -5.42 -1.21 9.62
C ILE A 81 -6.48 -0.15 9.85
N VAL A 82 -6.59 0.80 8.92
CA VAL A 82 -7.59 1.89 8.97
C VAL A 82 -8.66 1.74 7.89
N ALA A 83 -8.37 1.02 6.81
CA ALA A 83 -9.32 0.69 5.76
C ALA A 83 -8.91 -0.62 5.10
N ALA A 84 -9.89 -1.46 4.75
CA ALA A 84 -9.65 -2.68 3.99
C ALA A 84 -10.85 -3.03 3.10
N VAL A 85 -10.57 -3.76 2.02
CA VAL A 85 -11.57 -4.39 1.16
C VAL A 85 -11.06 -5.75 0.73
N ALA A 86 -11.98 -6.71 0.61
CA ALA A 86 -11.74 -8.00 0.00
C ALA A 86 -12.82 -8.30 -1.03
N THR A 87 -12.46 -9.00 -2.10
CA THR A 87 -13.38 -9.32 -3.19
C THR A 87 -13.11 -10.73 -3.71
N LEU A 88 -14.18 -11.52 -3.86
CA LEU A 88 -14.09 -12.85 -4.46
C LEU A 88 -13.52 -12.76 -5.86
N LYS A 89 -12.63 -13.71 -6.17
CA LYS A 89 -12.00 -13.86 -7.46
C LYS A 89 -12.64 -15.01 -8.21
N GLY A 90 -13.46 -14.67 -9.20
CA GLY A 90 -14.14 -15.66 -10.04
C GLY A 90 -14.52 -15.07 -11.39
N THR A 91 -14.74 -15.96 -12.36
CA THR A 91 -15.20 -15.61 -13.72
C THR A 91 -16.63 -16.05 -13.99
N SER A 92 -17.25 -16.75 -13.04
CA SER A 92 -18.63 -17.25 -13.11
C SER A 92 -19.45 -16.70 -11.95
N ALA A 93 -20.78 -16.67 -12.11
CA ALA A 93 -21.68 -16.38 -11.01
C ALA A 93 -21.48 -17.41 -9.86
N PRO A 94 -21.52 -17.00 -8.59
CA PRO A 94 -21.27 -17.91 -7.46
C PRO A 94 -22.24 -19.10 -7.35
N GLY A 95 -23.46 -19.02 -7.90
CA GLY A 95 -24.49 -20.03 -7.63
C GLY A 95 -24.77 -20.13 -6.13
N ASP A 96 -24.75 -21.35 -5.59
CA ASP A 96 -24.90 -21.63 -4.14
C ASP A 96 -23.57 -21.62 -3.36
N ASN A 97 -22.49 -21.10 -3.96
CA ASN A 97 -21.18 -20.98 -3.34
C ASN A 97 -21.03 -19.66 -2.57
N THR A 98 -19.82 -19.38 -2.06
CA THR A 98 -19.52 -18.10 -1.40
C THR A 98 -19.86 -16.93 -2.34
N SER A 99 -20.68 -16.00 -1.87
CA SER A 99 -21.18 -14.89 -2.69
C SER A 99 -20.93 -13.51 -2.06
N VAL A 100 -20.68 -13.46 -0.76
CA VAL A 100 -20.43 -12.21 -0.03
C VAL A 100 -19.23 -12.37 0.88
N LEU A 101 -18.35 -11.35 0.87
CA LEU A 101 -17.29 -11.20 1.86
C LEU A 101 -17.57 -9.99 2.74
N THR A 102 -17.32 -10.12 4.03
CA THR A 102 -17.26 -8.99 4.96
C THR A 102 -15.91 -9.01 5.66
N VAL A 103 -15.38 -7.84 6.00
CA VAL A 103 -14.05 -7.73 6.61
C VAL A 103 -14.15 -7.17 8.03
N ASN A 104 -13.30 -7.68 8.92
CA ASN A 104 -13.04 -7.08 10.22
C ASN A 104 -11.55 -6.81 10.35
N TYR A 105 -11.22 -5.63 10.89
CA TYR A 105 -9.84 -5.19 11.09
C TYR A 105 -9.71 -4.29 12.32
N ALA A 106 -10.63 -4.43 13.29
CA ALA A 106 -10.70 -3.59 14.48
C ALA A 106 -9.56 -3.87 15.50
N GLY A 107 -8.74 -4.90 15.28
CA GLY A 107 -7.59 -5.24 16.11
C GLY A 107 -6.37 -4.33 15.88
N SER A 108 -5.44 -4.34 16.83
CA SER A 108 -4.15 -3.63 16.75
C SER A 108 -2.98 -4.56 16.38
N ASP A 109 -3.28 -5.72 15.83
CA ASP A 109 -2.34 -6.78 15.46
C ASP A 109 -2.06 -6.80 13.95
N GLY A 110 -2.67 -5.90 13.18
CA GLY A 110 -2.49 -5.81 11.74
C GLY A 110 -3.15 -6.95 10.96
N ASN A 111 -4.03 -7.70 11.62
CA ASN A 111 -4.74 -8.80 10.98
C ASN A 111 -6.00 -8.30 10.26
N LEU A 112 -6.20 -8.82 9.06
CA LEU A 112 -7.41 -8.65 8.28
C LEU A 112 -8.20 -9.95 8.31
N ASP A 113 -9.31 -9.96 9.03
CA ASP A 113 -10.22 -11.10 9.10
C ASP A 113 -11.23 -11.03 7.96
N ILE A 114 -11.27 -12.09 7.15
CA ILE A 114 -12.19 -12.22 6.03
C ILE A 114 -13.28 -13.19 6.43
N TYR A 115 -14.52 -12.71 6.49
CA TYR A 115 -15.69 -13.54 6.68
C TYR A 115 -16.36 -13.81 5.35
N ALA A 116 -16.72 -15.07 5.12
CA ALA A 116 -17.30 -15.54 3.88
C ALA A 116 -18.73 -16.04 4.11
N TRP A 117 -19.65 -15.64 3.23
CA TRP A 117 -21.07 -15.99 3.33
C TRP A 117 -21.59 -16.59 2.03
N LYS A 118 -22.45 -17.59 2.16
CA LYS A 118 -23.19 -18.21 1.06
C LYS A 118 -24.67 -18.26 1.38
N ASN A 119 -25.50 -18.35 0.36
CA ASN A 119 -26.92 -18.60 0.53
C ASN A 119 -27.16 -20.05 0.98
N THR A 120 -28.22 -20.26 1.74
CA THR A 120 -28.87 -21.57 1.83
C THR A 120 -29.60 -21.88 0.52
N SER A 121 -29.92 -23.15 0.28
CA SER A 121 -30.72 -23.52 -0.90
C SER A 121 -32.20 -23.21 -0.68
N GLY A 122 -32.93 -22.95 -1.77
CA GLY A 122 -34.39 -22.72 -1.75
C GLY A 122 -34.80 -21.37 -2.30
N SER A 123 -36.10 -21.09 -2.26
CA SER A 123 -36.71 -19.89 -2.85
C SER A 123 -36.56 -18.63 -1.99
N ASP A 124 -36.30 -18.80 -0.70
CA ASP A 124 -36.11 -17.72 0.29
C ASP A 124 -34.86 -18.02 1.12
N PRO A 125 -33.67 -17.78 0.55
CA PRO A 125 -32.44 -18.21 1.19
C PRO A 125 -31.95 -17.20 2.24
N THR A 126 -31.44 -17.74 3.34
CA THR A 126 -30.68 -16.99 4.36
C THR A 126 -29.19 -17.08 4.06
N LEU A 127 -28.40 -16.13 4.57
CA LEU A 127 -26.94 -16.24 4.52
C LEU A 127 -26.42 -17.08 5.69
N VAL A 128 -25.49 -17.98 5.38
CA VAL A 128 -24.76 -18.78 6.36
C VAL A 128 -23.25 -18.66 6.12
N ALA A 129 -22.47 -18.96 7.16
CA ALA A 129 -21.01 -19.04 7.06
C ALA A 129 -20.61 -20.00 5.94
N SER A 130 -19.75 -19.53 5.03
CA SER A 130 -19.19 -20.38 4.01
C SER A 130 -18.03 -21.19 4.56
N THR A 131 -17.92 -22.44 4.12
CA THR A 131 -16.73 -23.30 4.28
C THR A 131 -15.99 -23.45 2.94
N GLY A 132 -16.20 -22.49 2.04
CA GLY A 132 -15.60 -22.48 0.70
C GLY A 132 -14.10 -22.26 0.73
N THR A 133 -13.47 -22.54 -0.39
CA THR A 133 -12.02 -22.41 -0.60
C THR A 133 -11.70 -21.54 -1.81
N GLU A 134 -12.66 -20.70 -2.22
CA GLU A 134 -12.48 -19.80 -3.35
C GLU A 134 -11.37 -18.77 -3.08
N ASN A 135 -10.73 -18.32 -4.16
CA ASN A 135 -9.74 -17.27 -4.07
C ASN A 135 -10.40 -15.90 -3.91
N PHE A 136 -9.72 -14.98 -3.24
CA PHE A 136 -10.10 -13.58 -3.14
C PHE A 136 -8.86 -12.69 -3.26
N ASP A 137 -9.08 -11.46 -3.72
CA ASP A 137 -8.07 -10.40 -3.72
C ASP A 137 -8.41 -9.41 -2.60
N TRP A 138 -7.39 -8.85 -1.95
CA TRP A 138 -7.55 -7.93 -0.82
C TRP A 138 -6.59 -6.75 -0.88
N ILE A 139 -7.03 -5.62 -0.30
CA ILE A 139 -6.24 -4.41 -0.09
C ILE A 139 -6.49 -3.94 1.34
N ALA A 140 -5.43 -3.61 2.07
CA ALA A 140 -5.47 -3.00 3.39
C ALA A 140 -4.58 -1.75 3.41
N ILE A 141 -5.04 -0.71 4.11
CA ILE A 141 -4.34 0.56 4.30
C ILE A 141 -4.14 0.75 5.79
N GLY A 142 -2.94 1.16 6.19
CA GLY A 142 -2.57 1.27 7.59
C GLY A 142 -1.10 1.63 7.79
N THR A 143 -0.58 1.54 9.02
CA THR A 143 0.81 1.91 9.34
C THR A 143 1.72 0.70 9.45
#